data_AF-A0A9W9J484-F1
#
_entry.id   AF-A0A9W9J484-F1
#
_cell.length_a   1.000
_cell.length_b   1.000
_cell.length_c   1.000
_cell.angle_alpha   90.00
_cell.angle_beta   90.00
_cell.angle_gamma   90.00
#
_symmetry.space_group_name_H-M   'P 1'
#
loop_
_entity.id
_entity.type
_entity.pdbx_description
1 polymer ?
#
loop_
_entity_poly.entity_id
_entity_poly.type
_entity_poly.pdbx_seq_one_letter_code
_entity_poly.pdbx_strand_id
1 'polypeptide(L)'
;MNTTPEQILVIEDALVSDENQARDEDTLDFQRCARLHNYLVAYAYMARNGTNTPDLDALTSESWFFSQPSENIDTIRSRLDPSLNLFLESIYDPTPGFFYWVNGLQMGFADESFLLEDNDFENKERFVVIYDTTPDLGSHCLGVVYDQLNHREFRKCRANC
;
A
#
# COMPACT_ATOMS: atom_id res chain seq x y z
N MET A 1 -11.96 -8.11 8.98
CA MET A 1 -13.30 -7.56 8.68
C MET A 1 -14.03 -8.57 7.80
N ASN A 2 -15.29 -8.91 8.08
CA ASN A 2 -16.11 -9.72 7.17
C ASN A 2 -16.90 -8.79 6.25
N THR A 3 -16.26 -8.37 5.16
CA THR A 3 -16.85 -7.50 4.15
C THR A 3 -17.47 -8.40 3.08
N THR A 4 -18.73 -8.22 2.70
CA THR A 4 -19.32 -8.97 1.57
C THR A 4 -18.76 -8.46 0.24
N PRO A 5 -18.85 -9.25 -0.86
CA PRO A 5 -18.36 -8.83 -2.17
C PRO A 5 -18.95 -7.47 -2.60
N GLU A 6 -20.23 -7.26 -2.32
CA GLU A 6 -20.95 -6.03 -2.67
C GLU A 6 -20.48 -4.84 -1.83
N GLN A 7 -20.14 -5.06 -0.56
CA GLN A 7 -19.68 -4.00 0.35
C GLN A 7 -18.30 -3.47 -0.04
N ILE A 8 -17.44 -4.29 -0.65
CA ILE A 8 -16.12 -3.84 -1.15
C ILE A 8 -16.27 -2.89 -2.34
N LEU A 9 -17.35 -3.03 -3.12
CA LEU A 9 -17.61 -2.19 -4.29
C LEU A 9 -18.28 -0.85 -3.95
N VAL A 10 -18.75 -0.66 -2.71
CA VAL A 10 -19.26 0.61 -2.22
C VAL A 10 -18.09 1.40 -1.62
N ILE A 11 -17.69 2.48 -2.29
CA ILE A 11 -16.48 3.25 -1.95
C ILE A 11 -16.74 4.75 -1.75
N GLU A 12 -17.90 5.24 -2.17
CA GLU A 12 -18.24 6.65 -2.28
C GLU A 12 -18.09 7.40 -0.95
N ASP A 13 -18.43 6.77 0.17
CA ASP A 13 -18.30 7.32 1.52
C ASP A 13 -16.87 7.25 2.09
N ALA A 14 -15.95 6.53 1.41
CA ALA A 14 -14.53 6.55 1.72
C ALA A 14 -13.74 7.59 0.91
N LEU A 15 -14.29 8.08 -0.21
CA LEU A 15 -13.61 9.04 -1.07
C LEU A 15 -13.67 10.44 -0.46
N VAL A 16 -12.53 11.13 -0.47
CA VAL A 16 -12.46 12.52 -0.02
C VAL A 16 -13.16 13.42 -1.04
N SER A 17 -14.12 14.21 -0.57
CA SER A 17 -14.84 15.23 -1.34
C SER A 17 -15.10 16.47 -0.49
N ASP A 18 -15.72 17.49 -1.08
CA ASP A 18 -16.13 18.69 -0.33
C ASP A 18 -17.14 18.34 0.78
N GLU A 19 -18.02 17.36 0.54
CA GLU A 19 -18.99 16.83 1.50
C GLU A 19 -18.43 15.74 2.42
N ASN A 20 -17.28 15.15 2.09
CA ASN A 20 -16.62 14.10 2.84
C ASN A 20 -15.12 14.42 3.03
N GLN A 21 -14.84 15.41 3.86
CA GLN A 21 -13.48 15.94 4.03
C GLN A 21 -12.51 14.90 4.59
N ALA A 22 -11.22 15.06 4.27
CA ALA A 22 -10.15 14.30 4.90
C ALA A 22 -10.17 14.52 6.42
N ARG A 23 -9.81 13.49 7.19
CA ARG A 23 -9.65 13.66 8.63
C ARG A 23 -8.48 14.60 8.90
N ASP A 24 -8.67 15.52 9.84
CA ASP A 24 -7.65 16.43 10.34
C ASP A 24 -6.91 15.84 11.56
N GLU A 25 -6.83 14.51 11.62
CA GLU A 25 -6.05 13.81 12.63
C GLU A 25 -4.61 13.71 12.11
N ASP A 26 -3.62 13.93 12.99
CA ASP A 26 -2.20 13.73 12.68
C ASP A 26 -1.86 12.23 12.56
N THR A 27 -2.64 11.45 11.81
CA THR A 27 -2.43 10.01 11.59
C THR A 27 -3.02 9.56 10.25
N LEU A 28 -2.65 8.34 9.83
CA LEU A 28 -3.21 7.74 8.62
C LEU A 28 -4.68 7.36 8.84
N ASP A 29 -5.58 7.83 7.97
CA ASP A 29 -6.94 7.28 7.87
C ASP A 29 -6.91 5.90 7.20
N PHE A 30 -6.36 4.93 7.94
CA PHE A 30 -6.13 3.58 7.43
C PHE A 30 -7.42 2.90 6.97
N GLN A 31 -8.57 3.29 7.54
CA GLN A 31 -9.87 2.74 7.19
C GLN A 31 -10.26 3.15 5.77
N ARG A 32 -10.17 4.45 5.44
CA ARG A 32 -10.46 4.93 4.08
C ARG A 32 -9.43 4.42 3.08
N CYS A 33 -8.14 4.45 3.43
CA CYS A 33 -7.07 3.94 2.58
C CYS A 33 -7.24 2.44 2.28
N ALA A 34 -7.54 1.61 3.29
CA ALA A 34 -7.74 0.17 3.10
C ALA A 34 -8.97 -0.12 2.24
N ARG A 35 -10.06 0.63 2.42
CA ARG A 35 -11.25 0.50 1.56
C ARG A 35 -10.95 0.83 0.12
N LEU A 36 -10.24 1.94 -0.14
CA LEU A 36 -9.86 2.33 -1.49
C LEU A 36 -8.94 1.28 -2.13
N HIS A 37 -7.96 0.79 -1.38
CA HIS A 37 -7.08 -0.28 -1.84
C HIS A 37 -7.87 -1.55 -2.22
N ASN A 38 -8.72 -2.04 -1.33
CA ASN A 38 -9.50 -3.26 -1.56
C ASN A 38 -10.48 -3.12 -2.72
N TYR A 39 -11.08 -1.93 -2.88
CA TYR A 39 -11.89 -1.60 -4.04
C TYR A 39 -11.09 -1.74 -5.34
N LEU A 40 -9.87 -1.16 -5.40
CA LEU A 40 -9.01 -1.25 -6.58
C LEU A 40 -8.57 -2.68 -6.88
N VAL A 41 -8.22 -3.47 -5.85
CA VAL A 41 -7.87 -4.88 -5.99
C VAL A 41 -9.06 -5.70 -6.53
N ALA A 42 -10.24 -5.52 -5.95
CA ALA A 42 -11.46 -6.19 -6.42
C ALA A 42 -11.83 -5.78 -7.86
N TYR A 43 -11.69 -4.50 -8.19
CA TYR A 43 -11.93 -4.00 -9.53
C TYR A 43 -10.96 -4.60 -10.56
N ALA A 44 -9.67 -4.66 -10.23
CA ALA A 44 -8.66 -5.28 -11.09
C ALA A 44 -8.92 -6.78 -11.29
N TYR A 45 -9.29 -7.50 -10.22
CA TYR A 45 -9.69 -8.90 -10.30
C TYR A 45 -10.88 -9.11 -11.25
N MET A 46 -11.93 -8.31 -11.11
CA MET A 46 -13.12 -8.38 -11.95
C MET A 46 -12.79 -8.11 -13.43
N ALA A 47 -12.03 -7.05 -13.70
CA ALA A 47 -11.62 -6.69 -15.06
C ALA A 47 -10.80 -7.80 -15.73
N ARG A 48 -9.90 -8.45 -14.99
CA ARG A 48 -9.06 -9.56 -15.48
C ARG A 48 -9.88 -10.81 -15.79
N ASN A 49 -10.81 -11.17 -14.91
CA ASN A 49 -11.60 -12.40 -15.04
C ASN A 49 -12.87 -12.22 -15.87
N GLY A 50 -13.21 -10.99 -16.27
CA GLY A 50 -14.44 -10.69 -16.99
C GLY A 50 -15.70 -10.90 -16.15
N THR A 51 -15.60 -10.71 -14.82
CA THR A 51 -16.71 -10.88 -13.88
C THR A 51 -17.20 -9.52 -13.37
N ASN A 52 -18.44 -9.48 -12.86
CA ASN A 52 -19.01 -8.29 -12.22
C ASN A 52 -19.07 -8.41 -10.69
N THR A 53 -18.55 -9.52 -10.15
CA THR A 53 -18.51 -9.82 -8.72
C THR A 53 -17.11 -10.33 -8.38
N PRO A 54 -16.45 -9.76 -7.35
CA PRO A 54 -15.17 -10.28 -6.89
C PRO A 54 -15.37 -11.59 -6.13
N ASP A 55 -14.42 -12.51 -6.29
CA ASP A 55 -14.34 -13.72 -5.49
C ASP A 55 -13.47 -13.43 -4.25
N LEU A 56 -14.12 -13.34 -3.08
CA LEU A 56 -13.41 -13.01 -1.83
C LEU A 56 -12.52 -14.14 -1.34
N ASP A 57 -12.88 -15.39 -1.63
CA ASP A 57 -12.06 -16.53 -1.25
C ASP A 57 -10.76 -16.50 -2.07
N ALA A 58 -10.85 -16.16 -3.36
CA ALA A 58 -9.67 -15.92 -4.18
C ALA A 58 -8.82 -14.75 -3.64
N LEU A 59 -9.43 -13.58 -3.40
CA LEU A 59 -8.71 -12.38 -2.92
C LEU A 59 -8.03 -12.58 -1.56
N THR A 60 -8.63 -13.37 -0.66
CA THR A 60 -8.06 -13.68 0.66
C THR A 60 -6.98 -14.76 0.61
N SER A 61 -7.10 -15.71 -0.31
CA SER A 61 -6.11 -16.77 -0.50
C SER A 61 -4.77 -16.28 -1.06
N GLU A 62 -4.76 -15.14 -1.75
CA GLU A 62 -3.58 -14.55 -2.40
C GLU A 62 -2.80 -13.57 -1.51
N SER A 63 -3.03 -13.53 -0.19
CA SER A 63 -2.28 -12.66 0.72
C SER A 63 -0.78 -13.02 0.78
N TRP A 64 0.02 -12.52 -0.16
CA TRP A 64 1.43 -12.85 -0.32
C TRP A 64 2.28 -12.21 0.78
N PHE A 65 1.99 -10.96 1.14
CA PHE A 65 2.82 -10.20 2.10
C PHE A 65 2.99 -10.90 3.47
N PHE A 66 1.96 -11.60 3.96
CA PHE A 66 2.00 -12.31 5.24
C PHE A 66 2.14 -13.83 5.12
N SER A 67 1.99 -14.41 3.93
CA SER A 67 2.10 -15.86 3.73
C SER A 67 3.54 -16.32 3.45
N GLN A 68 4.45 -15.40 3.13
CA GLN A 68 5.88 -15.68 3.09
C GLN A 68 6.41 -15.77 4.53
N PRO A 69 7.01 -16.90 4.97
CA PRO A 69 7.73 -16.98 6.23
C PRO A 69 9.01 -16.15 6.12
N SER A 70 8.87 -14.84 6.26
CA SER A 70 9.98 -13.93 6.42
C SER A 70 10.33 -13.95 7.90
N GLU A 71 11.57 -14.33 8.23
CA GLU A 71 12.10 -14.34 9.61
C GLU A 71 12.03 -12.96 10.29
N ASN A 72 11.62 -11.91 9.57
CA ASN A 72 11.64 -10.53 9.98
C ASN A 72 10.27 -9.84 10.03
N ILE A 73 9.13 -10.52 9.82
CA ILE A 73 7.80 -9.87 9.85
C ILE A 73 7.60 -9.14 11.19
N ASP A 74 7.83 -9.80 12.33
CA ASP A 74 7.65 -9.15 13.64
C ASP A 74 8.56 -7.95 13.84
N THR A 75 9.81 -8.03 13.34
CA THR A 75 10.77 -6.92 13.35
C THR A 75 10.27 -5.76 12.51
N ILE A 76 9.77 -6.01 11.30
CA ILE A 76 9.20 -5.00 10.41
C ILE A 76 8.00 -4.34 11.09
N ARG A 77 7.06 -5.13 11.60
CA ARG A 77 5.85 -4.63 12.28
C ARG A 77 6.16 -3.79 13.50
N SER A 78 7.22 -4.12 14.24
CA SER A 78 7.65 -3.36 15.42
C SER A 78 8.15 -1.94 15.09
N ARG A 79 8.61 -1.74 13.86
CA ARG A 79 9.16 -0.48 13.34
C ARG A 79 8.12 0.36 12.58
N LEU A 80 6.97 -0.23 12.24
CA LEU A 80 5.87 0.46 11.56
C LEU A 80 5.01 1.23 12.56
N ASP A 81 4.51 2.38 12.13
CA ASP A 81 3.47 3.12 12.84
C ASP A 81 2.24 2.21 13.05
N PRO A 82 1.57 2.28 14.22
CA PRO A 82 0.39 1.45 14.50
C PRO A 82 -0.70 1.55 13.43
N SER A 83 -0.91 2.73 12.82
CA SER A 83 -1.90 2.92 11.77
C SER A 83 -1.55 2.18 10.48
N LEU A 84 -0.26 2.05 10.14
CA LEU A 84 0.21 1.24 9.01
C LEU A 84 0.04 -0.26 9.27
N ASN A 85 0.30 -0.71 10.50
CA ASN A 85 0.01 -2.10 10.88
C ASN A 85 -1.47 -2.42 10.69
N LEU A 86 -2.38 -1.52 11.12
CA LEU A 86 -3.82 -1.68 10.94
C LEU A 86 -4.25 -1.63 9.46
N PHE A 87 -3.62 -0.75 8.67
CA PHE A 87 -3.82 -0.72 7.22
C PHE A 87 -3.47 -2.07 6.60
N LEU A 88 -2.29 -2.61 6.91
CA LEU A 88 -1.81 -3.88 6.38
C LEU A 88 -2.70 -5.08 6.74
N GLU A 89 -3.21 -5.12 7.97
CA GLU A 89 -4.18 -6.14 8.39
C GLU A 89 -5.53 -6.05 7.68
N SER A 90 -5.82 -4.90 7.06
CA SER A 90 -7.12 -4.59 6.48
C SER A 90 -7.15 -4.71 4.94
N ILE A 91 -6.02 -4.96 4.28
CA ILE A 91 -5.94 -4.99 2.82
C ILE A 91 -5.80 -6.39 2.21
N TYR A 92 -6.29 -6.55 0.98
CA TYR A 92 -5.98 -7.69 0.11
C TYR A 92 -4.65 -7.47 -0.62
N ASP A 93 -4.00 -8.54 -1.06
CA ASP A 93 -2.79 -8.40 -1.85
C ASP A 93 -3.13 -8.07 -3.31
N PRO A 94 -2.47 -7.08 -3.93
CA PRO A 94 -2.70 -6.75 -5.33
C PRO A 94 -1.96 -7.71 -6.27
N THR A 95 -2.30 -9.00 -6.27
CA THR A 95 -1.66 -9.99 -7.15
C THR A 95 -2.54 -10.34 -8.36
N PRO A 96 -2.05 -10.16 -9.61
CA PRO A 96 -0.90 -9.32 -10.01
C PRO A 96 -1.21 -7.83 -9.82
N GLY A 97 -0.16 -6.99 -9.78
CA GLY A 97 -0.28 -5.55 -9.50
C GLY A 97 -1.41 -4.86 -10.28
N PHE A 98 -2.23 -4.05 -9.60
CA PHE A 98 -3.40 -3.40 -10.21
C PHE A 98 -3.07 -2.20 -11.12
N PHE A 99 -1.81 -1.74 -11.15
CA PHE A 99 -1.41 -0.59 -11.96
C PHE A 99 -0.09 -0.85 -12.69
N TYR A 100 0.02 -0.42 -13.94
CA TYR A 100 1.22 -0.62 -14.77
C TYR A 100 2.53 -0.15 -14.12
N TRP A 101 2.44 0.83 -13.21
CA TRP A 101 3.57 1.41 -12.48
C TRP A 101 3.79 0.83 -11.07
N VAL A 102 2.91 -0.03 -10.57
CA VAL A 102 2.99 -0.61 -9.23
C VAL A 102 3.10 -2.12 -9.37
N ASN A 103 4.25 -2.68 -9.00
CA ASN A 103 4.49 -4.11 -9.15
C ASN A 103 3.85 -4.92 -8.01
N GLY A 104 3.74 -4.36 -6.80
CA GLY A 104 3.03 -4.93 -5.67
C GLY A 104 3.26 -4.18 -4.35
N LEU A 105 2.88 -4.83 -3.24
CA LEU A 105 3.19 -4.38 -1.88
C LEU A 105 4.63 -4.77 -1.53
N GLN A 106 5.44 -3.82 -1.05
CA GLN A 106 6.83 -4.08 -0.64
C GLN A 106 7.05 -3.91 0.86
N MET A 107 6.47 -2.84 1.46
CA MET A 107 6.65 -2.45 2.87
C MET A 107 8.11 -2.50 3.33
N GLY A 108 9.00 -2.02 2.47
CA GLY A 108 10.42 -1.93 2.76
C GLY A 108 10.76 -0.58 3.40
N PHE A 109 11.60 -0.58 4.42
CA PHE A 109 12.13 0.68 4.95
C PHE A 109 13.16 1.27 3.97
N ALA A 110 13.21 2.60 3.91
CA ALA A 110 14.13 3.30 3.02
C ALA A 110 15.60 3.11 3.43
N ASP A 111 15.89 2.80 4.68
CA ASP A 111 17.25 2.49 5.15
C ASP A 111 17.79 1.18 4.58
N GLU A 112 16.94 0.16 4.47
CA GLU A 112 17.27 -1.14 3.86
C GLU A 112 17.31 -1.07 2.33
N SER A 113 16.43 -0.24 1.74
CA SER A 113 16.34 -0.09 0.28
C SER A 113 17.45 0.80 -0.30
N PHE A 114 18.09 1.63 0.52
CA PHE A 114 19.12 2.60 0.11
C PHE A 114 20.38 2.55 0.96
N LEU A 115 20.92 1.34 1.18
CA LEU A 115 22.17 1.15 1.91
C LEU A 115 23.38 1.89 1.29
N LEU A 116 23.31 2.26 0.00
CA LEU A 116 24.45 2.74 -0.78
C LEU A 116 24.23 4.08 -1.49
N GLU A 117 23.08 4.73 -1.34
CA GLU A 117 22.84 6.05 -1.90
C GLU A 117 22.96 7.12 -0.83
N ASP A 118 23.75 8.16 -1.13
CA ASP A 118 23.69 9.45 -0.44
C ASP A 118 22.35 10.11 -0.79
N ASN A 119 21.29 9.64 -0.14
CA ASN A 119 20.00 10.28 -0.17
C ASN A 119 19.87 11.17 1.07
N ASP A 120 19.36 12.39 0.88
CA ASP A 120 19.20 13.44 1.90
C ASP A 120 18.20 13.11 3.04
N PHE A 121 17.87 11.82 3.22
CA PHE A 121 16.99 11.39 4.29
C PHE A 121 17.79 11.23 5.59
N GLU A 122 17.68 12.22 6.47
CA GLU A 122 17.95 12.00 7.89
C GLU A 122 16.88 11.07 8.47
N ASN A 123 17.28 10.15 9.36
CA ASN A 123 16.41 9.18 10.01
C ASN A 123 15.63 8.28 9.02
N LYS A 124 16.35 7.55 8.16
CA LYS A 124 15.79 6.73 7.06
C LYS A 124 14.74 5.70 7.47
N GLU A 125 14.74 5.23 8.73
CA GLU A 125 13.71 4.35 9.32
C GLU A 125 12.30 4.97 9.32
N ARG A 126 12.22 6.29 9.24
CA ARG A 126 10.97 7.07 9.15
C ARG A 126 10.20 6.83 7.85
N PHE A 127 10.86 6.41 6.78
CA PHE A 127 10.27 6.32 5.45
C PHE A 127 10.04 4.87 5.05
N VAL A 128 8.80 4.55 4.67
CA VAL A 128 8.37 3.20 4.29
C VAL A 128 7.90 3.21 2.84
N VAL A 129 8.43 2.32 2.03
CA VAL A 129 7.97 2.08 0.66
C VAL A 129 6.76 1.14 0.73
N ILE A 130 5.56 1.69 0.54
CA ILE A 130 4.29 0.94 0.61
C ILE A 130 4.07 0.11 -0.65
N TYR A 131 4.23 0.76 -1.81
CA TYR A 131 4.12 0.13 -3.12
C TYR A 131 5.47 0.23 -3.84
N ASP A 132 5.96 -0.87 -4.39
CA ASP A 132 7.11 -0.81 -5.29
C ASP A 132 6.69 -0.31 -6.68
N THR A 133 7.67 0.00 -7.51
CA THR A 133 7.45 0.37 -8.91
C THR A 133 8.20 -0.59 -9.81
N THR A 134 7.70 -0.82 -11.01
CA THR A 134 8.43 -1.57 -12.02
C THR A 134 9.75 -0.86 -12.33
N PRO A 135 10.91 -1.52 -12.14
CA PRO A 135 12.23 -0.87 -12.26
C PRO A 135 12.49 -0.25 -13.64
N ASP A 136 11.92 -0.84 -14.69
CA ASP A 136 12.22 -0.50 -16.08
C ASP A 136 11.39 0.67 -16.64
N LEU A 137 10.50 1.25 -15.82
CA LEU A 137 9.46 2.14 -16.32
C LEU A 137 9.78 3.65 -16.22
N GLY A 138 10.84 4.07 -15.54
CA GLY A 138 11.26 5.48 -15.57
C GLY A 138 12.32 5.89 -14.52
N SER A 139 12.54 7.20 -14.42
CA SER A 139 13.50 7.84 -13.48
C SER A 139 13.06 7.76 -12.00
N HIS A 140 11.78 7.43 -11.74
CA HIS A 140 11.23 7.24 -10.41
C HIS A 140 11.32 5.76 -10.01
N CYS A 141 12.39 5.37 -9.33
CA CYS A 141 12.65 3.99 -8.93
C CYS A 141 12.01 3.59 -7.59
N LEU A 142 11.33 4.52 -6.91
CA LEU A 142 10.53 4.24 -5.73
C LEU A 142 9.07 4.47 -6.06
N GLY A 143 8.21 3.51 -5.74
CA GLY A 143 6.77 3.66 -5.89
C GLY A 143 6.23 4.68 -4.88
N VAL A 144 5.37 4.25 -3.96
CA VAL A 144 4.78 5.16 -2.96
C VAL A 144 5.57 5.07 -1.67
N VAL A 145 6.18 6.18 -1.26
CA VAL A 145 6.91 6.31 0.01
C VAL A 145 6.04 7.06 1.00
N TYR A 146 5.97 6.55 2.22
CA TYR A 146 5.22 7.12 3.31
C TYR A 146 6.14 7.58 4.43
N ASP A 147 5.97 8.83 4.85
CA ASP A 147 6.61 9.45 6.00
C ASP A 147 5.79 9.16 7.24
N GLN A 148 6.30 8.26 8.09
CA GLN A 148 5.60 7.82 9.29
C GLN A 148 5.46 8.90 10.37
N LEU A 149 6.29 9.94 10.36
CA LEU A 149 6.27 10.99 11.38
C LEU A 149 5.37 12.16 10.98
N ASN A 150 5.33 12.52 9.69
CA ASN A 150 4.46 13.59 9.20
C ASN A 150 3.11 13.08 8.68
N HIS A 151 2.94 11.76 8.56
CA HIS A 151 1.77 11.12 7.95
C HIS A 151 1.50 11.62 6.51
N ARG A 152 2.55 11.66 5.68
CA ARG A 152 2.49 12.15 4.29
C ARG A 152 3.08 11.14 3.33
N GLU A 153 2.45 11.01 2.16
CA GLU A 153 2.98 10.22 1.06
C GLU A 153 3.67 11.11 0.01
N PHE A 154 4.71 10.58 -0.62
CA PHE A 154 5.37 11.21 -1.76
C PHE A 154 6.00 10.15 -2.67
N ARG A 155 6.22 10.52 -3.94
CA ARG A 155 7.02 9.74 -4.88
C ARG A 155 8.40 10.37 -4.98
N LYS A 156 9.46 9.55 -4.89
CA LYS A 156 10.84 10.04 -5.00
C LYS A 156 11.57 9.37 -6.16
N CYS A 157 12.28 10.16 -6.96
CA CYS A 157 13.19 9.66 -7.97
C CYS A 157 14.59 9.45 -7.41
N ARG A 158 15.32 8.48 -7.98
CA ARG A 158 16.76 8.36 -7.81
C ARG A 158 17.39 9.63 -8.39
N ALA A 159 18.27 10.28 -7.64
CA ALA A 159 18.94 11.51 -8.10
C ALA A 159 19.99 11.28 -9.20
N ASN A 160 20.17 10.04 -9.68
CA ASN A 160 21.20 9.68 -10.67
C ASN A 160 20.60 8.95 -11.89
N CYS A 161 19.67 9.58 -12.60
CA CYS A 161 19.36 9.27 -14.00
C CYS A 161 19.82 10.42 -14.90
#